data_AF-A0AAD8G0C3-F1
#
_entry.id   AF-A0AAD8G0C3-F1
#
_cell.length_a   1.000
_cell.length_b   1.000
_cell.length_c   1.000
_cell.angle_alpha   90.00
_cell.angle_beta   90.00
_cell.angle_gamma   90.00
#
_symmetry.space_group_name_H-M   'P 1'
#
loop_
_entity.id
_entity.type
_entity.pdbx_description
1 polymer ?
#
loop_
_entity_poly.entity_id
_entity_poly.type
_entity_poly.pdbx_seq_one_letter_code
_entity_poly.pdbx_strand_id
1 'polypeptide(L)'
;MALLLLAVLACISFCTINGQNPIQVPYVPGITPNNFPGRVTTSTFALKLPLCYFSQTLTGCTAAQCEIWLVVAQGLDGQNGFDSAKGTQLNFNVNSYQTASTSKKGFFMTKVGTQQSYPCDEPTVMQVFRVGSDSTCVAVSPTCNGPLPANTDARVKYVLYDPITSKKVEVESQWSQPILLTNVKDLASIDESFGKRSGAMVIITVVLTCLTAMLLIGLITALALTCSGVGRGKQDITAPTPLGSLRVKRYNTHNVHSPTSSTSVPNPNI
;
A
#
# COMPACT_ATOMS: atom_id res chain seq x y z
N MET A 1 74.69 -9.17 -11.73
CA MET A 1 73.63 -10.05 -12.27
C MET A 1 72.71 -10.61 -11.19
N ALA A 2 73.22 -11.23 -10.11
CA ALA A 2 72.40 -11.76 -9.02
C ALA A 2 71.57 -10.70 -8.27
N LEU A 3 72.12 -9.50 -8.05
CA LEU A 3 71.40 -8.40 -7.39
C LEU A 3 70.21 -7.86 -8.22
N LEU A 4 70.35 -7.86 -9.55
CA LEU A 4 69.30 -7.41 -10.47
C LEU A 4 68.17 -8.44 -10.52
N LEU A 5 68.50 -9.73 -10.48
CA LEU A 5 67.54 -10.83 -10.44
C LEU A 5 66.72 -10.82 -9.14
N LEU A 6 67.39 -10.57 -7.99
CA LEU A 6 66.73 -10.43 -6.69
C LEU A 6 65.84 -9.20 -6.60
N ALA A 7 66.26 -8.06 -7.18
CA ALA A 7 65.43 -6.86 -7.28
C ALA A 7 64.21 -7.06 -8.19
N VAL A 8 64.37 -7.77 -9.31
CA VAL A 8 63.27 -8.11 -10.22
C VAL A 8 62.29 -9.09 -9.57
N LEU A 9 62.78 -10.15 -8.89
CA LEU A 9 61.95 -11.08 -8.12
C LEU A 9 61.22 -10.41 -6.95
N ALA A 10 61.87 -9.45 -6.28
CA ALA A 10 61.23 -8.62 -5.25
C ALA A 10 60.17 -7.70 -5.85
N CYS A 11 60.42 -7.04 -6.99
CA CYS A 11 59.43 -6.21 -7.68
C CYS A 11 58.23 -7.02 -8.20
N ILE A 12 58.45 -8.24 -8.71
CA ILE A 12 57.36 -9.14 -9.13
C ILE A 12 56.54 -9.59 -7.90
N SER A 13 57.19 -9.83 -6.75
CA SER A 13 56.52 -10.22 -5.49
C SER A 13 55.78 -9.04 -4.82
N PHE A 14 56.26 -7.80 -4.97
CA PHE A 14 55.55 -6.60 -4.55
C PHE A 14 54.42 -6.22 -5.52
N CYS A 15 54.46 -6.65 -6.79
CA CYS A 15 53.35 -6.47 -7.73
C CYS A 15 52.22 -7.49 -7.56
N THR A 16 52.44 -8.62 -6.86
CA THR A 16 51.35 -9.51 -6.44
C THR A 16 50.74 -9.05 -5.12
N ILE A 17 50.29 -7.80 -5.07
CA ILE A 17 49.39 -7.36 -3.99
C ILE A 17 48.03 -7.99 -4.29
N ASN A 18 47.68 -9.01 -3.50
CA ASN A 18 46.47 -9.81 -3.57
C ASN A 18 45.19 -9.00 -3.84
N GLY A 19 44.79 -8.96 -5.12
CA GLY A 19 43.44 -8.63 -5.57
C GLY A 19 42.84 -9.83 -6.28
N GLN A 20 42.68 -10.96 -5.57
CA GLN A 20 41.95 -12.08 -6.13
C GLN A 20 40.49 -11.64 -6.33
N ASN A 21 39.99 -11.76 -7.56
CA ASN A 21 38.60 -11.44 -7.84
C ASN A 21 37.69 -12.39 -7.05
N PRO A 22 36.54 -11.90 -6.54
CA PRO A 22 35.58 -12.75 -5.85
C PRO A 22 35.11 -13.91 -6.74
N ILE A 23 34.83 -15.06 -6.12
CA ILE A 23 34.24 -16.21 -6.80
C ILE A 23 32.80 -15.85 -7.22
N GLN A 24 32.47 -16.01 -8.50
CA GLN A 24 31.11 -15.72 -8.97
C GLN A 24 30.20 -16.95 -8.90
N VAL A 25 29.03 -16.83 -8.26
CA VAL A 25 27.99 -17.88 -8.20
C VAL A 25 26.90 -17.66 -9.27
N PRO A 26 26.26 -18.73 -9.77
CA PRO A 26 25.22 -18.65 -10.80
C PRO A 26 23.86 -18.20 -10.22
N TYR A 27 23.83 -17.06 -9.53
CA TYR A 27 22.61 -16.45 -9.01
C TYR A 27 22.41 -15.07 -9.62
N VAL A 28 21.19 -14.79 -10.07
CA VAL A 28 20.76 -13.45 -10.50
C VAL A 28 19.71 -12.96 -9.50
N PRO A 29 20.02 -11.91 -8.70
CA PRO A 29 19.04 -11.31 -7.82
C PRO A 29 17.87 -10.74 -8.62
N GLY A 30 16.67 -10.83 -8.06
CA GLY A 30 15.48 -10.30 -8.70
C GLY A 30 14.39 -9.96 -7.70
N ILE A 31 13.43 -9.16 -8.17
CA ILE A 31 12.19 -8.90 -7.44
C ILE A 31 11.50 -10.23 -7.17
N THR A 32 11.00 -10.38 -5.95
CA THR A 32 10.25 -11.56 -5.55
C THR A 32 9.09 -11.85 -6.52
N PRO A 33 8.87 -13.11 -6.93
CA PRO A 33 7.79 -13.46 -7.84
C PRO A 33 6.41 -13.27 -7.18
N ASN A 34 6.35 -13.30 -5.85
CA ASN A 34 5.13 -13.19 -5.08
C ASN A 34 4.47 -11.82 -5.33
N ASN A 35 3.18 -11.82 -5.62
CA ASN A 35 2.44 -10.59 -5.96
C ASN A 35 1.75 -10.03 -4.72
N PHE A 36 2.31 -8.97 -4.14
CA PHE A 36 1.73 -8.26 -3.01
C PHE A 36 1.89 -6.74 -3.18
N PRO A 37 1.00 -5.94 -2.57
CA PRO A 37 1.08 -4.49 -2.62
C PRO A 37 2.43 -3.98 -2.08
N GLY A 38 3.00 -2.97 -2.75
CA GLY A 38 4.27 -2.39 -2.32
C GLY A 38 5.48 -3.31 -2.52
N ARG A 39 5.39 -4.31 -3.40
CA ARG A 39 6.54 -5.11 -3.86
C ARG A 39 7.64 -4.27 -4.49
N VAL A 40 7.24 -3.27 -5.27
CA VAL A 40 8.08 -2.18 -5.75
C VAL A 40 7.34 -0.90 -5.46
N THR A 41 8.03 0.06 -4.87
CA THR A 41 7.51 1.38 -4.52
C THR A 41 8.45 2.44 -5.06
N THR A 42 8.28 3.66 -4.61
CA THR A 42 9.03 4.84 -5.04
C THR A 42 10.42 4.90 -4.42
N SER A 43 10.63 4.20 -3.30
CA SER A 43 11.89 4.18 -2.55
C SER A 43 12.29 2.80 -2.02
N THR A 44 11.47 1.77 -2.22
CA THR A 44 11.71 0.41 -1.70
C THR A 44 11.32 -0.66 -2.70
N PHE A 45 11.96 -1.82 -2.63
CA PHE A 45 11.52 -3.01 -3.34
C PHE A 45 11.86 -4.30 -2.58
N ALA A 46 11.15 -5.38 -2.89
CA ALA A 46 11.32 -6.67 -2.23
C ALA A 46 12.03 -7.69 -3.13
N LEU A 47 13.16 -8.21 -2.66
CA LEU A 47 13.98 -9.20 -3.35
C LEU A 47 13.68 -10.63 -2.90
N LYS A 48 13.90 -11.58 -3.81
CA LYS A 48 14.05 -13.00 -3.46
C LYS A 48 15.36 -13.20 -2.70
N LEU A 49 15.30 -13.97 -1.61
CA LEU A 49 16.48 -14.33 -0.81
C LEU A 49 17.44 -15.27 -1.57
N PRO A 50 18.76 -15.15 -1.38
CA PRO A 50 19.76 -15.95 -2.08
C PRO A 50 19.97 -17.33 -1.43
N LEU A 51 18.90 -18.10 -1.26
CA LEU A 51 18.93 -19.43 -0.65
C LEU A 51 19.83 -20.39 -1.44
N CYS A 52 20.67 -21.17 -0.75
CA CYS A 52 21.58 -22.18 -1.31
C CYS A 52 22.75 -21.69 -2.18
N TYR A 53 22.79 -20.42 -2.60
CA TYR A 53 23.82 -19.94 -3.53
C TYR A 53 25.17 -19.62 -2.86
N PHE A 54 25.14 -19.29 -1.57
CA PHE A 54 26.32 -18.89 -0.79
C PHE A 54 26.75 -19.98 0.20
N SER A 55 26.99 -21.21 -0.26
CA SER A 55 27.39 -22.35 0.58
C SER A 55 28.91 -22.56 0.66
N GLN A 56 29.70 -21.64 0.10
CA GLN A 56 31.15 -21.78 0.01
C GLN A 56 31.78 -21.69 1.41
N THR A 57 32.70 -22.59 1.71
CA THR A 57 33.47 -22.54 2.95
C THR A 57 34.61 -21.55 2.78
N LEU A 58 34.59 -20.48 3.58
CA LEU A 58 35.68 -19.50 3.62
C LEU A 58 36.70 -19.90 4.69
N THR A 59 37.99 -19.72 4.40
CA THR A 59 39.06 -20.01 5.38
C THR A 59 39.04 -19.03 6.55
N GLY A 60 38.52 -17.82 6.33
CA GLY A 60 38.62 -16.71 7.27
C GLY A 60 37.45 -16.54 8.24
N CYS A 61 36.31 -17.19 7.99
CA CYS A 61 35.13 -17.12 8.85
C CYS A 61 34.30 -18.42 8.76
N THR A 62 33.60 -18.76 9.83
CA THR A 62 32.61 -19.84 9.82
C THR A 62 31.29 -19.36 9.20
N ALA A 63 30.40 -20.27 8.79
CA ALA A 63 29.10 -19.89 8.22
C ALA A 63 28.22 -19.04 9.18
N ALA A 64 28.46 -19.10 10.49
CA ALA A 64 27.81 -18.25 11.48
C ALA A 64 28.38 -16.83 11.55
N GLN A 65 29.59 -16.62 11.02
CA GLN A 65 30.34 -15.37 11.09
C GLN A 65 30.41 -14.66 9.73
N CYS A 66 30.52 -15.41 8.63
CA CYS A 66 30.52 -14.84 7.29
C CYS A 66 29.18 -14.14 7.03
N GLU A 67 29.24 -12.97 6.41
CA GLU A 67 28.09 -12.10 6.25
C GLU A 67 27.68 -12.01 4.78
N ILE A 68 26.38 -12.17 4.52
CA ILE A 68 25.82 -11.85 3.21
C ILE A 68 25.41 -10.38 3.22
N TRP A 69 25.95 -9.65 2.26
CA TRP A 69 25.66 -8.24 2.02
C TRP A 69 24.96 -8.08 0.68
N LEU A 70 24.11 -7.06 0.59
CA LEU A 70 23.50 -6.61 -0.65
C LEU A 70 24.20 -5.33 -1.08
N VAL A 71 24.74 -5.33 -2.29
CA VAL A 71 25.20 -4.15 -2.99
C VAL A 71 24.02 -3.56 -3.75
N VAL A 72 23.78 -2.27 -3.58
CA VAL A 72 22.78 -1.52 -4.31
C VAL A 72 23.48 -0.41 -5.08
N ALA A 73 23.54 -0.59 -6.40
CA ALA A 73 24.10 0.36 -7.35
C ALA A 73 22.99 1.21 -7.96
N GLN A 74 23.24 2.52 -8.03
CA GLN A 74 22.42 3.49 -8.74
C GLN A 74 22.97 3.58 -10.17
N GLY A 75 22.25 3.00 -11.12
CA GLY A 75 22.64 2.95 -12.52
C GLY A 75 23.94 2.19 -12.81
N LEU A 76 24.43 2.39 -14.04
CA LEU A 76 25.66 1.75 -14.53
C LEU A 76 26.91 2.31 -13.83
N ASP A 77 26.91 3.59 -13.47
CA ASP A 77 28.03 4.20 -12.76
C ASP A 77 28.22 3.58 -11.38
N GLY A 78 27.11 3.34 -10.66
CA GLY A 78 27.09 2.58 -9.41
C GLY A 78 27.70 1.18 -9.54
N GLN A 79 27.30 0.48 -10.60
CA GLN A 79 27.77 -0.87 -10.90
C GLN A 79 29.28 -0.88 -11.16
N ASN A 80 29.74 0.01 -12.05
CA ASN A 80 31.16 0.15 -12.40
C ASN A 80 31.99 0.57 -11.18
N GLY A 81 31.44 1.43 -10.32
CA GLY A 81 32.05 1.86 -9.07
C GLY A 81 32.30 0.70 -8.12
N PHE A 82 31.33 -0.21 -7.97
CA PHE A 82 31.49 -1.41 -7.15
C PHE A 82 32.48 -2.39 -7.77
N ASP A 83 32.32 -2.69 -9.07
CA ASP A 83 33.18 -3.66 -9.76
C ASP A 83 34.65 -3.23 -9.77
N SER A 84 34.93 -1.93 -9.73
CA SER A 84 36.29 -1.37 -9.58
C SER A 84 36.83 -1.48 -8.14
N ALA A 85 35.95 -1.54 -7.13
CA ALA A 85 36.33 -1.53 -5.72
C ALA A 85 36.39 -2.93 -5.08
N LYS A 86 35.66 -3.91 -5.62
CA LYS A 86 35.43 -5.23 -4.98
C LYS A 86 36.68 -6.07 -4.70
N GLY A 87 37.77 -5.88 -5.45
CA GLY A 87 39.05 -6.56 -5.24
C GLY A 87 39.92 -5.97 -4.11
N THR A 88 39.47 -4.88 -3.50
CA THR A 88 40.16 -4.19 -2.40
C THR A 88 39.39 -4.36 -1.09
N GLN A 89 40.03 -4.03 0.04
CA GLN A 89 39.34 -3.97 1.32
C GLN A 89 38.28 -2.86 1.26
N LEU A 90 37.00 -3.24 1.21
CA LEU A 90 35.89 -2.28 1.15
C LEU A 90 35.71 -1.60 2.50
N ASN A 91 35.77 -0.26 2.50
CA ASN A 91 35.44 0.53 3.68
C ASN A 91 33.93 0.83 3.69
N PHE A 92 33.18 0.14 4.56
CA PHE A 92 31.74 0.30 4.66
C PHE A 92 31.29 1.67 5.16
N ASN A 93 32.13 2.40 5.89
CA ASN A 93 31.81 3.78 6.30
C ASN A 93 31.80 4.73 5.09
N VAL A 94 32.57 4.42 4.05
CA VAL A 94 32.70 5.25 2.84
C VAL A 94 31.71 4.81 1.75
N ASN A 95 31.32 3.54 1.71
CA ASN A 95 30.31 3.00 0.79
C ASN A 95 28.95 2.84 1.50
N SER A 96 28.61 3.81 2.35
CA SER A 96 27.39 3.81 3.14
C SER A 96 26.20 4.29 2.33
N TYR A 97 24.99 4.06 2.85
CA TYR A 97 23.78 4.60 2.23
C TYR A 97 23.84 6.14 2.09
N GLN A 98 24.36 6.86 3.09
CA GLN A 98 24.43 8.32 3.07
C GLN A 98 25.39 8.84 1.99
N THR A 99 26.44 8.08 1.69
CA THR A 99 27.39 8.43 0.64
C THR A 99 26.99 7.89 -0.74
N ALA A 100 25.96 7.05 -0.87
CA ALA A 100 25.56 6.46 -2.15
C ALA A 100 25.29 7.51 -3.24
N SER A 101 24.55 8.56 -2.87
CA SER A 101 24.11 9.61 -3.79
C SER A 101 25.12 10.75 -3.94
N THR A 102 26.12 10.84 -3.06
CA THR A 102 27.10 11.94 -3.02
C THR A 102 28.51 11.49 -3.39
N SER A 103 28.84 10.23 -3.15
CA SER A 103 30.07 9.61 -3.61
C SER A 103 29.99 9.42 -5.12
N LYS A 104 31.06 9.78 -5.82
CA LYS A 104 31.22 9.51 -7.27
C LYS A 104 31.14 8.02 -7.63
N LYS A 105 30.98 7.13 -6.64
CA LYS A 105 30.89 5.69 -6.80
C LYS A 105 29.48 5.19 -7.06
N GLY A 106 28.43 5.91 -6.63
CA GLY A 106 27.04 5.58 -6.98
C GLY A 106 26.49 4.26 -6.41
N PHE A 107 27.09 3.67 -5.37
CA PHE A 107 26.57 2.45 -4.75
C PHE A 107 26.69 2.50 -3.22
N PHE A 108 25.86 1.70 -2.55
CA PHE A 108 25.99 1.40 -1.13
C PHE A 108 25.82 -0.08 -0.85
N MET A 109 26.15 -0.48 0.37
CA MET A 109 25.98 -1.85 0.82
C MET A 109 25.17 -1.90 2.11
N THR A 110 24.33 -2.93 2.22
CA THR A 110 23.56 -3.21 3.43
C THR A 110 23.65 -4.67 3.81
N LYS A 111 23.72 -4.95 5.11
CA LYS A 111 23.82 -6.32 5.62
C LYS A 111 22.48 -7.02 5.51
N VAL A 112 22.48 -8.21 4.92
CA VAL A 112 21.28 -9.04 4.74
C VAL A 112 21.16 -10.03 5.90
N GLY A 113 22.26 -10.70 6.24
CA GLY A 113 22.30 -11.69 7.31
C GLY A 113 23.62 -12.45 7.36
N THR A 114 23.68 -13.51 8.16
CA THR A 114 24.83 -14.44 8.17
C THR A 114 24.66 -15.52 7.12
N GLN A 115 25.76 -16.13 6.67
CA GLN A 115 25.73 -17.17 5.64
C GLN A 115 24.82 -18.35 6.02
N GLN A 116 24.87 -18.80 7.28
CA GLN A 116 24.01 -19.88 7.80
C GLN A 116 22.50 -19.57 7.74
N SER A 117 22.10 -18.30 7.60
CA SER A 117 20.70 -17.90 7.55
C SER A 117 20.02 -18.18 6.21
N TYR A 118 20.77 -18.66 5.21
CA TYR A 118 20.28 -18.90 3.85
C TYR A 118 20.55 -20.34 3.39
N PRO A 119 19.98 -21.35 4.09
CA PRO A 119 20.11 -22.75 3.71
C PRO A 119 19.42 -23.05 2.37
N CYS A 120 19.57 -24.28 1.89
CA CYS A 120 18.91 -24.73 0.67
C CYS A 120 17.43 -25.08 0.85
N ASP A 121 16.99 -25.24 2.10
CA ASP A 121 15.59 -25.49 2.40
C ASP A 121 14.75 -24.26 2.08
N GLU A 122 13.73 -24.44 1.25
CA GLU A 122 12.79 -23.38 0.94
C GLU A 122 11.94 -23.07 2.18
N PRO A 123 11.79 -21.79 2.57
CA PRO A 123 11.05 -21.43 3.76
C PRO A 123 9.57 -21.75 3.59
N THR A 124 8.94 -22.28 4.63
CA THR A 124 7.51 -22.62 4.66
C THR A 124 6.63 -21.37 4.56
N VAL A 125 7.18 -20.22 4.98
CA VAL A 125 6.54 -18.91 4.90
C VAL A 125 7.26 -18.06 3.88
N MET A 126 6.51 -17.17 3.24
CA MET A 126 7.08 -16.17 2.33
C MET A 126 8.11 -15.30 3.06
N GLN A 127 9.35 -15.32 2.58
CA GLN A 127 10.42 -14.45 3.07
C GLN A 127 11.01 -13.65 1.92
N VAL A 128 11.24 -12.36 2.19
CA VAL A 128 11.81 -11.42 1.22
C VAL A 128 12.77 -10.48 1.93
N PHE A 129 13.80 -10.03 1.22
CA PHE A 129 14.63 -8.92 1.71
C PHE A 129 14.08 -7.62 1.11
N ARG A 130 13.60 -6.72 1.96
CA ARG A 130 13.04 -5.43 1.51
C ARG A 130 14.12 -4.37 1.52
N VAL A 131 14.59 -3.96 0.35
CA VAL A 131 15.56 -2.88 0.19
C VAL A 131 14.89 -1.54 0.48
N GLY A 132 15.55 -0.70 1.27
CA GLY A 132 15.10 0.63 1.64
C GLY A 132 14.12 0.70 2.82
N SER A 133 14.09 -0.31 3.68
CA SER A 133 13.16 -0.37 4.81
C SER A 133 13.45 0.63 5.94
N ASP A 134 14.67 1.14 6.02
CA ASP A 134 15.14 1.86 7.21
C ASP A 134 15.02 3.37 7.00
N SER A 135 13.88 3.94 7.35
CA SER A 135 13.61 5.38 7.19
C SER A 135 14.53 6.30 8.01
N THR A 136 15.14 5.78 9.09
CA THR A 136 15.99 6.52 10.03
C THR A 136 17.49 6.45 9.68
N CYS A 137 17.83 5.96 8.48
CA CYS A 137 19.19 5.64 8.07
C CYS A 137 20.21 6.78 8.20
N VAL A 138 19.74 8.03 8.18
CA VAL A 138 20.59 9.22 8.28
C VAL A 138 21.25 9.38 9.67
N ALA A 139 20.74 8.72 10.72
CA ALA A 139 21.15 8.97 12.11
C ALA A 139 21.85 7.81 12.84
N VAL A 140 21.87 6.57 12.31
CA VAL A 140 22.07 5.36 13.15
C VAL A 140 23.26 4.48 12.76
N SER A 141 23.59 4.32 11.47
CA SER A 141 24.72 3.46 11.06
C SER A 141 25.16 3.69 9.60
N PRO A 142 26.46 3.55 9.29
CA PRO A 142 26.96 3.56 7.91
C PRO A 142 26.50 2.36 7.06
N THR A 143 25.95 1.30 7.64
CA THR A 143 25.63 0.05 6.92
C THR A 143 24.13 -0.22 6.79
N CYS A 144 23.33 0.83 6.95
CA CYS A 144 21.89 0.75 7.08
C CYS A 144 21.16 0.59 5.71
N ASN A 145 19.95 0.01 5.75
CA ASN A 145 19.13 -0.28 4.57
C ASN A 145 18.19 0.90 4.23
N GLY A 146 18.77 2.05 3.86
CA GLY A 146 18.05 3.30 3.67
C GLY A 146 17.22 3.41 2.39
N PRO A 147 16.17 4.26 2.38
CA PRO A 147 15.22 4.38 1.27
C PRO A 147 15.88 4.87 -0.02
N LEU A 148 15.57 4.25 -1.14
CA LEU A 148 16.17 4.62 -2.42
C LEU A 148 15.63 5.95 -2.94
N PRO A 149 16.45 6.74 -3.67
CA PRO A 149 15.96 7.92 -4.34
C PRO A 149 14.91 7.55 -5.40
N ALA A 150 13.90 8.39 -5.55
CA ALA A 150 12.88 8.18 -6.57
C ALA A 150 13.48 8.28 -7.98
N ASN A 151 12.92 7.53 -8.92
CA ASN A 151 13.31 7.52 -10.33
C ASN A 151 14.75 7.03 -10.60
N THR A 152 15.35 6.31 -9.66
CA THR A 152 16.64 5.65 -9.86
C THR A 152 16.46 4.26 -10.48
N ASP A 153 17.34 3.90 -11.41
CA ASP A 153 17.50 2.53 -11.89
C ASP A 153 18.40 1.76 -10.92
N ALA A 154 17.79 1.02 -10.01
CA ALA A 154 18.56 0.26 -9.04
C ALA A 154 19.03 -1.06 -9.66
N ARG A 155 20.31 -1.37 -9.51
CA ARG A 155 20.90 -2.67 -9.82
C ARG A 155 21.44 -3.25 -8.53
N VAL A 156 21.24 -4.54 -8.31
CA VAL A 156 21.65 -5.18 -7.05
C VAL A 156 22.46 -6.43 -7.28
N LYS A 157 23.30 -6.75 -6.30
CA LYS A 157 24.11 -7.96 -6.25
C LYS A 157 24.27 -8.40 -4.80
N TYR A 158 24.14 -9.70 -4.54
CA TYR A 158 24.54 -10.29 -3.26
C TYR A 158 26.03 -10.64 -3.26
N VAL A 159 26.67 -10.44 -2.12
CA VAL A 159 28.09 -10.77 -1.90
C VAL A 159 28.27 -11.43 -0.54
N LEU A 160 29.21 -12.37 -0.46
CA LEU A 160 29.68 -12.97 0.78
C LEU A 160 30.95 -12.24 1.21
N TYR A 161 30.89 -11.67 2.41
CA TYR A 161 31.94 -10.89 3.02
C TYR A 161 32.51 -11.63 4.23
N ASP A 162 33.84 -11.67 4.33
CA ASP A 162 34.54 -12.15 5.52
C ASP A 162 34.92 -10.94 6.41
N PRO A 163 34.23 -10.71 7.53
CA PRO A 163 34.52 -9.59 8.42
C PRO A 163 35.73 -9.82 9.33
N ILE A 164 36.25 -11.05 9.43
CA ILE A 164 37.25 -11.44 10.42
C ILE A 164 38.64 -11.39 9.82
N THR A 165 38.89 -12.18 8.77
CA THR A 165 40.26 -12.43 8.31
C THR A 165 40.61 -11.56 7.12
N SER A 166 39.91 -11.72 6.00
CA SER A 166 40.28 -11.04 4.75
C SER A 166 39.74 -9.61 4.66
N LYS A 167 38.62 -9.31 5.34
CA LYS A 167 37.90 -8.03 5.25
C LYS A 167 37.55 -7.65 3.81
N LYS A 168 37.32 -8.65 2.97
CA LYS A 168 37.05 -8.52 1.53
C LYS A 168 35.80 -9.30 1.11
N VAL A 169 35.33 -8.98 -0.09
CA VAL A 169 34.31 -9.78 -0.76
C VAL A 169 34.99 -11.01 -1.35
N GLU A 170 34.57 -12.19 -0.93
CA GLU A 170 35.15 -13.47 -1.36
C GLU A 170 34.30 -14.17 -2.42
N VAL A 171 32.97 -13.99 -2.33
CA VAL A 171 32.01 -14.58 -3.26
C VAL A 171 31.00 -13.53 -3.68
N GLU A 172 30.60 -13.54 -4.94
CA GLU A 172 29.61 -12.61 -5.48
C GLU A 172 28.61 -13.30 -6.41
N SER A 173 27.39 -12.76 -6.47
CA SER A 173 26.39 -13.17 -7.46
C SER A 173 26.52 -12.37 -8.77
N GLN A 174 25.71 -12.68 -9.77
CA GLN A 174 25.56 -11.82 -10.94
C GLN A 174 24.78 -10.55 -10.59
N TRP A 175 24.92 -9.51 -11.39
CA TRP A 175 24.09 -8.30 -11.26
C TRP A 175 22.64 -8.59 -11.67
N SER A 176 21.69 -7.99 -10.97
CA SER A 176 20.28 -8.01 -11.38
C SER A 176 20.05 -7.25 -12.69
N GLN A 177 18.91 -7.52 -13.32
CA GLN A 177 18.35 -6.58 -14.29
C GLN A 177 18.01 -5.24 -13.60
N PRO A 178 17.90 -4.13 -14.35
CA PRO A 178 17.48 -2.84 -13.81
C PRO A 178 16.12 -2.95 -13.11
N ILE A 179 16.07 -2.53 -11.85
CA ILE A 179 14.84 -2.42 -11.08
C ILE A 179 14.40 -0.97 -11.14
N LEU A 180 13.34 -0.70 -11.89
CA LEU A 180 12.74 0.63 -11.96
C LEU A 180 11.80 0.82 -10.76
N LEU A 181 12.09 1.84 -9.96
CA LEU A 181 11.22 2.29 -8.89
C LEU A 181 9.97 2.97 -9.45
N THR A 182 8.87 2.90 -8.70
CA THR A 182 7.61 3.54 -9.11
C THR A 182 7.79 5.06 -9.13
N ASN A 183 7.38 5.71 -10.22
CA ASN A 183 7.40 7.17 -10.33
C ASN A 183 6.29 7.78 -9.45
N VAL A 184 6.63 8.78 -8.64
CA VAL A 184 5.63 9.61 -7.98
C VAL A 184 5.28 10.75 -8.93
N LYS A 185 4.02 10.83 -9.33
CA LYS A 185 3.50 12.08 -9.89
C LYS A 185 3.51 13.11 -8.76
N ASP A 186 4.27 14.18 -8.93
CA ASP A 186 4.38 15.26 -7.94
C ASP A 186 2.98 15.71 -7.52
N LEU A 187 2.73 15.81 -6.22
CA LEU A 187 1.45 16.26 -5.69
C LEU A 187 1.12 17.67 -6.21
N ALA A 188 2.13 18.52 -6.40
CA ALA A 188 1.96 19.85 -6.99
C ALA A 188 1.59 19.81 -8.49
N SER A 189 1.81 18.67 -9.17
CA SER A 189 1.36 18.43 -10.54
C SER A 189 -0.04 17.82 -10.62
N ILE A 190 -0.63 17.49 -9.47
CA ILE A 190 -2.05 17.13 -9.39
C ILE A 190 -2.83 18.43 -9.50
N ASP A 191 -3.42 18.62 -10.67
CA ASP A 191 -4.35 19.70 -10.93
C ASP A 191 -5.61 19.50 -10.06
N GLU A 192 -5.62 20.15 -8.90
CA GLU A 192 -6.79 20.23 -8.01
C GLU A 192 -7.87 21.19 -8.53
N SER A 193 -7.67 21.77 -9.72
CA SER A 193 -8.65 22.68 -10.33
C SER A 193 -10.03 22.02 -10.41
N PHE A 194 -11.01 22.73 -9.86
CA PHE A 194 -12.43 22.42 -9.96
C PHE A 194 -12.92 22.30 -11.42
N GLY A 195 -12.14 22.77 -12.40
CA GLY A 195 -12.49 22.74 -13.82
C GLY A 195 -12.66 21.35 -14.44
N LYS A 196 -12.24 20.27 -13.75
CA LYS A 196 -12.41 18.88 -14.21
C LYS A 196 -13.54 18.10 -13.55
N ARG A 197 -14.24 18.66 -12.56
CA ARG A 197 -15.52 18.06 -12.14
C ARG A 197 -16.47 18.23 -13.32
N SER A 198 -16.89 17.11 -13.92
CA SER A 198 -17.86 17.10 -15.03
C SER A 198 -18.97 18.11 -14.72
N GLY A 199 -19.16 19.11 -15.58
CA GLY A 199 -20.18 20.14 -15.39
C GLY A 199 -21.56 19.52 -15.11
N ALA A 200 -21.80 18.31 -15.63
CA ALA A 200 -22.98 17.52 -15.32
C ALA A 200 -23.16 17.26 -13.82
N MET A 201 -22.10 16.96 -13.06
CA MET A 201 -22.20 16.74 -11.61
C MET A 201 -22.66 18.01 -10.89
N VAL A 202 -22.13 19.18 -11.27
CA VAL A 202 -22.51 20.47 -10.67
C VAL A 202 -23.98 20.78 -11.00
N ILE A 203 -24.37 20.63 -12.27
CA ILE A 203 -25.76 20.85 -12.71
C ILE A 203 -26.72 19.91 -11.97
N ILE A 204 -26.39 18.62 -11.88
CA ILE A 204 -27.19 17.63 -11.16
C ILE A 204 -27.33 18.05 -9.69
N THR A 205 -26.25 18.44 -9.02
CA THR A 205 -26.33 18.87 -7.62
C THR A 205 -27.21 20.10 -7.42
N VAL A 206 -27.14 21.09 -8.31
CA VAL A 206 -27.98 22.30 -8.25
C VAL A 206 -29.46 21.97 -8.48
N VAL A 207 -29.77 21.12 -9.46
CA VAL A 207 -31.15 20.71 -9.74
C VAL A 207 -31.73 19.92 -8.57
N LEU A 208 -30.98 18.96 -8.02
CA LEU A 208 -31.41 18.18 -6.86
C LEU A 208 -31.59 19.05 -5.60
N THR A 209 -30.73 20.03 -5.35
CA THR A 209 -30.91 20.94 -4.21
C THR A 209 -32.11 21.87 -4.38
N CYS A 210 -32.37 22.38 -5.58
CA CYS A 210 -33.58 23.17 -5.85
C CYS A 210 -34.87 22.35 -5.69
N LEU A 211 -34.91 21.14 -6.26
CA LEU A 211 -36.07 20.25 -6.15
C LEU A 211 -36.35 19.85 -4.69
N THR A 212 -35.31 19.49 -3.94
CA THR A 212 -35.46 19.14 -2.51
C THR A 212 -35.91 20.33 -1.66
N ALA A 213 -35.42 21.54 -1.93
CA ALA A 213 -35.89 22.75 -1.25
C ALA A 213 -37.38 23.04 -1.53
N MET A 214 -37.84 22.92 -2.79
CA MET A 214 -39.26 23.08 -3.12
C MET A 214 -40.14 22.03 -2.43
N LEU A 215 -39.69 20.78 -2.39
CA LEU A 215 -40.40 19.69 -1.74
C LEU A 215 -40.51 19.93 -0.22
N LEU A 216 -39.43 20.43 0.40
CA LEU A 216 -39.41 20.79 1.82
C LEU A 216 -40.39 21.94 2.12
N ILE A 217 -40.41 23.00 1.29
CA ILE A 217 -41.36 24.12 1.45
C ILE A 217 -42.81 23.62 1.32
N GLY A 218 -43.09 22.77 0.33
CA GLY A 218 -44.40 22.14 0.13
C GLY A 218 -44.84 21.30 1.33
N LEU A 219 -43.92 20.52 1.90
CA LEU A 219 -44.17 19.73 3.11
C LEU A 219 -44.49 20.64 4.31
N ILE A 220 -43.69 21.68 4.53
CA ILE A 220 -43.90 22.66 5.61
C ILE A 220 -45.25 23.36 5.48
N THR A 221 -45.62 23.78 4.27
CA THR A 221 -46.92 24.41 4.01
C THR A 221 -48.08 23.45 4.22
N ALA A 222 -47.97 22.20 3.76
CA ALA A 222 -48.99 21.18 4.01
C ALA A 222 -49.18 20.91 5.51
N LEU A 223 -48.08 20.79 6.27
CA LEU A 223 -48.07 20.68 7.73
C LEU A 223 -48.71 21.89 8.40
N ALA A 224 -48.35 23.11 7.96
CA ALA A 224 -48.93 24.33 8.50
C ALA A 224 -50.43 24.42 8.25
N LEU A 225 -50.92 24.04 7.06
CA LEU A 225 -52.36 24.05 6.72
C LEU A 225 -53.15 22.99 7.49
N THR A 226 -52.58 21.79 7.70
CA THR A 226 -53.20 20.74 8.51
C THR A 226 -53.20 21.10 10.00
N CYS A 227 -52.11 21.66 10.53
CA CYS A 227 -52.03 22.13 11.92
C CYS A 227 -52.91 23.36 12.19
N SER A 228 -53.05 24.27 11.22
CA SER A 228 -53.85 25.50 11.38
C SER A 228 -55.36 25.26 11.20
N GLY A 229 -55.80 24.03 10.91
CA GLY A 229 -57.22 23.68 10.83
C GLY A 229 -57.99 24.35 9.68
N VAL A 230 -57.31 25.01 8.74
CA VAL A 230 -57.92 25.79 7.64
C VAL A 230 -58.67 24.91 6.63
N GLY A 231 -58.53 23.58 6.72
CA GLY A 231 -59.31 22.59 5.96
C GLY A 231 -60.54 22.01 6.67
N ARG A 232 -60.86 22.38 7.92
CA ARG A 232 -62.16 22.04 8.53
C ARG A 232 -63.18 23.05 8.02
N GLY A 233 -63.80 22.72 6.89
CA GLY A 233 -64.86 23.53 6.27
C GLY A 233 -65.91 23.95 7.31
N LYS A 234 -66.09 25.26 7.47
CA LYS A 234 -67.30 25.82 8.07
C LYS A 234 -68.45 25.49 7.11
N GLN A 235 -69.30 24.54 7.46
CA GLN A 235 -70.62 24.45 6.85
C GLN A 235 -71.46 25.60 7.43
N ASP A 236 -71.54 26.71 6.72
CA ASP A 236 -72.52 27.75 7.00
C ASP A 236 -73.91 27.19 6.61
N ILE A 237 -74.70 26.81 7.62
CA ILE A 237 -76.12 26.51 7.47
C ILE A 237 -76.83 27.84 7.20
N THR A 238 -76.92 28.20 5.93
CA THR A 238 -77.94 29.15 5.48
C THR A 238 -79.26 28.38 5.49
N ALA A 239 -80.15 28.73 6.41
CA ALA A 239 -81.51 28.24 6.39
C ALA A 239 -82.32 28.98 5.31
N PRO A 240 -82.98 28.25 4.41
CA PRO A 240 -84.27 28.70 3.92
C PRO A 240 -85.32 27.62 4.23
N THR A 241 -86.24 27.93 5.14
CA THR A 241 -87.57 27.32 5.09
C THR A 241 -88.20 27.73 3.75
N PRO A 242 -88.81 26.80 2.98
CA PRO A 242 -90.11 26.28 3.37
C PRO A 242 -90.39 24.80 2.98
N LEU A 243 -91.41 24.24 3.65
CA LEU A 243 -92.36 23.21 3.21
C LEU A 243 -91.93 22.18 2.15
N GLY A 244 -91.99 20.90 2.54
CA GLY A 244 -92.46 19.83 1.64
C GLY A 244 -91.50 18.68 1.37
N SER A 245 -91.66 17.61 2.15
CA SER A 245 -91.57 16.20 1.72
C SER A 245 -90.49 15.80 0.70
N LEU A 246 -89.40 15.19 1.18
CA LEU A 246 -88.57 14.30 0.36
C LEU A 246 -88.44 12.93 1.06
N ARG A 247 -89.04 11.94 0.39
CA ARG A 247 -89.28 10.57 0.87
C ARG A 247 -87.99 9.81 1.19
N VAL A 248 -87.86 9.37 2.43
CA VAL A 248 -86.90 8.33 2.82
C VAL A 248 -87.46 6.96 2.41
N LYS A 249 -86.75 6.22 1.54
CA LYS A 249 -87.14 4.88 1.09
C LYS A 249 -86.80 3.85 2.18
N ARG A 250 -87.82 3.40 2.92
CA ARG A 250 -87.70 2.32 3.92
C ARG A 250 -87.65 0.96 3.25
N TYR A 251 -86.69 0.13 3.66
CA TYR A 251 -86.64 -1.29 3.33
C TYR A 251 -87.36 -2.08 4.43
N ASN A 252 -88.28 -2.95 4.03
CA ASN A 252 -89.02 -3.84 4.92
C ASN A 252 -88.26 -5.17 5.07
N THR A 253 -87.88 -5.51 6.30
CA THR A 253 -87.48 -6.86 6.68
C THR A 253 -88.74 -7.66 7.02
N HIS A 254 -89.10 -8.59 6.13
CA HIS A 254 -90.13 -9.59 6.39
C HIS A 254 -89.56 -10.64 7.35
N ASN A 255 -90.26 -10.89 8.47
CA ASN A 255 -90.34 -12.11 9.30
C ASN A 255 -90.53 -11.70 10.77
N VAL A 256 -91.43 -12.23 11.59
CA VAL A 256 -92.58 -13.13 11.48
C VAL A 256 -93.39 -12.89 12.78
N HIS A 257 -94.71 -12.85 12.60
CA HIS A 257 -95.87 -13.06 13.49
C HIS A 257 -95.79 -12.92 15.02
N SER A 258 -96.69 -12.10 15.54
CA SER A 258 -97.30 -12.20 16.87
C SER A 258 -98.65 -12.93 16.76
N PRO A 259 -98.98 -13.88 17.66
CA PRO A 259 -100.36 -14.33 17.82
C PRO A 259 -101.06 -13.58 18.96
N THR A 260 -102.09 -12.84 18.54
CA THR A 260 -103.44 -12.71 19.12
C THR A 260 -103.63 -12.45 20.63
N SER A 261 -104.14 -11.24 20.84
CA SER A 261 -104.92 -10.73 21.95
C SER A 261 -106.15 -11.59 22.31
N SER A 262 -106.44 -11.70 23.61
CA SER A 262 -107.82 -11.60 24.10
C SER A 262 -107.84 -10.98 25.49
N THR A 263 -108.45 -9.81 25.53
CA THR A 263 -108.78 -8.92 26.64
C THR A 263 -109.64 -9.59 27.71
N SER A 264 -109.31 -9.41 28.99
CA SER A 264 -110.29 -9.02 30.04
C SER A 264 -109.62 -8.80 31.39
N VAL A 265 -109.65 -7.53 31.81
CA VAL A 265 -109.53 -6.97 33.18
C VAL A 265 -110.55 -7.70 34.11
N PRO A 266 -110.30 -7.95 35.42
CA PRO A 266 -110.10 -6.88 36.40
C PRO A 266 -109.13 -7.07 37.58
N ASN A 267 -108.59 -5.89 37.95
CA ASN A 267 -108.16 -5.35 39.26
C ASN A 267 -108.81 -5.99 40.53
N PRO A 268 -108.45 -5.55 41.76
CA PRO A 268 -107.18 -5.48 42.49
C PRO A 268 -107.19 -6.44 43.71
N ASN A 269 -106.04 -6.61 44.39
CA ASN A 269 -105.86 -6.35 45.84
C ASN A 269 -104.71 -7.17 46.45
N ILE A 270 -103.93 -6.45 47.28
CA ILE A 270 -102.85 -6.85 48.19
C ILE A 270 -101.47 -6.96 47.55
#